data_AF-A0A4S3JLF1-F1
#
_entry.id   AF-A0A4S3JLF1-F1
#
_cell.length_a   1.000
_cell.length_b   1.000
_cell.length_c   1.000
_cell.angle_alpha   90.00
_cell.angle_beta   90.00
_cell.angle_gamma   90.00
#
_symmetry.space_group_name_H-M   'P 1'
#
loop_
_entity.id
_entity.type
_entity.pdbx_description
1 polymer ?
#
loop_
_entity_poly.entity_id
_entity_poly.type
_entity_poly.pdbx_seq_one_letter_code
_entity_poly.pdbx_strand_id
1 'polypeptide(L)'
;MAITPFYRHPDTVAAHPEIISKIAPFSALIISVILVILFLVRYYVLEAFLIRRLYGSTYTNLSAVNQRGFINHHIAGATKILILFVAAYPFVKVIIGNSSFHTPYHLGSQVTMGDIFIVAAQMLVGMYVFELLYRIKLSPVAVLHHVGTIIIGQTAIAISLEPLREPDADIEFMLCTIWGVFDIISEFFPHVAIVLYRVYPQRHRFLSRVFLLSSLADRI
;
A
#
# COMPACT_ATOMS: atom_id res chain seq x y z
N MET A 1 -2.20 -32.50 14.13
CA MET A 1 -1.56 -31.38 13.42
C MET A 1 -1.35 -30.29 14.46
N ALA A 2 -0.18 -30.27 15.09
CA ALA A 2 0.13 -29.36 16.18
C ALA A 2 0.59 -28.03 15.59
N ILE A 3 -0.07 -26.94 15.99
CA ILE A 3 0.38 -25.58 15.72
C ILE A 3 1.63 -25.39 16.56
N THR A 4 2.80 -25.37 15.93
CA THR A 4 4.04 -24.99 16.61
C THR A 4 3.89 -23.54 17.08
N PRO A 5 4.01 -23.25 18.39
CA PRO A 5 4.05 -21.87 18.86
C PRO A 5 5.25 -21.17 18.22
N PHE A 6 5.09 -19.90 17.88
CA PHE A 6 6.13 -19.01 17.35
C PHE A 6 7.35 -19.10 18.29
N TYR A 7 8.34 -19.89 17.90
CA TYR A 7 9.47 -20.23 18.76
C TYR A 7 10.41 -19.02 18.79
N ARG A 8 10.31 -18.18 19.84
CA ARG A 8 11.42 -17.28 20.20
C ARG A 8 12.63 -18.18 20.46
N HIS A 9 13.70 -17.98 19.69
CA HIS A 9 14.95 -18.72 19.88
C HIS A 9 15.46 -18.48 21.31
N PRO A 10 15.84 -19.51 22.07
CA PRO A 10 16.17 -19.40 23.49
C PRO A 10 17.46 -18.63 23.81
N ASP A 11 18.21 -18.16 22.79
CA ASP A 11 19.40 -17.35 22.97
C ASP A 11 19.10 -15.83 23.09
N THR A 12 17.83 -15.40 22.97
CA THR A 12 17.44 -13.98 23.11
C THR A 12 16.99 -13.62 24.53
N VAL A 13 17.70 -14.13 25.54
CA VAL A 13 17.60 -13.59 26.90
C VAL A 13 18.30 -12.22 26.88
N ALA A 14 17.50 -11.14 26.83
CA ALA A 14 17.88 -9.73 26.75
C ALA A 14 18.08 -9.11 25.34
N ALA A 15 17.21 -9.40 24.36
CA ALA A 15 17.02 -8.43 23.27
C ALA A 15 16.28 -7.21 23.85
N HIS A 16 16.96 -6.07 23.98
CA HIS A 16 16.30 -4.83 24.30
C HIS A 16 15.26 -4.54 23.21
N PRO A 17 14.05 -4.09 23.56
CA PRO A 17 13.09 -3.63 22.57
C PRO A 17 13.73 -2.52 21.73
N GLU A 18 13.83 -2.73 20.41
CA GLU A 18 14.46 -1.80 19.47
C GLU A 18 13.44 -1.25 18.48
N ILE A 19 13.64 0.00 18.04
CA ILE A 19 12.78 0.65 17.05
C ILE A 19 12.96 -0.05 15.70
N ILE A 20 11.86 -0.46 15.07
CA ILE A 20 11.81 -1.22 13.82
C ILE A 20 12.69 -0.63 12.70
N SER A 21 12.82 0.70 12.66
CA SER A 21 13.60 1.41 11.66
C SER A 21 14.09 2.77 12.18
N LYS A 22 15.33 3.13 11.83
CA LYS A 22 15.91 4.44 12.16
C LYS A 22 15.24 5.59 11.42
N ILE A 23 14.55 5.31 10.31
CA ILE A 23 13.84 6.34 9.53
C ILE A 23 12.38 6.54 9.97
N ALA A 24 11.85 5.67 10.84
CA ALA A 24 10.48 5.78 11.35
C ALA A 24 10.12 7.16 11.93
N PRO A 25 11.00 7.86 12.71
CA PRO A 25 10.72 9.22 13.19
C PRO A 25 10.52 10.25 12.07
N PHE A 26 11.01 9.99 10.86
CA PHE A 26 10.88 10.88 9.69
C PHE A 26 9.62 10.59 8.86
N SER A 27 8.67 9.83 9.40
CA SER A 27 7.42 9.45 8.73
C SER A 27 6.67 10.60 8.06
N ALA A 28 6.56 11.76 8.74
CA ALA A 28 5.92 12.95 8.20
C ALA A 28 6.67 13.52 6.97
N LEU A 29 8.00 13.43 6.96
CA LEU A 29 8.81 13.83 5.81
C LEU A 29 8.64 12.82 4.66
N ILE A 30 8.67 11.52 4.95
CA ILE A 30 8.52 10.45 3.95
C ILE A 30 7.16 10.56 3.25
N ILE A 31 6.06 10.68 4.00
CA ILE A 31 4.72 10.84 3.40
C ILE A 31 4.63 12.13 2.58
N SER A 32 5.25 13.23 3.02
CA SER A 32 5.29 14.49 2.26
C SER A 32 6.00 14.33 0.92
N VAL A 33 7.14 13.64 0.90
CA VAL A 33 7.87 13.32 -0.33
C VAL A 33 7.01 12.46 -1.26
N ILE A 34 6.31 11.46 -0.71
CA ILE A 34 5.43 10.59 -1.50
C ILE A 34 4.28 11.39 -2.11
N LEU A 35 3.61 12.26 -1.35
CA LEU A 35 2.54 13.12 -1.86
C LEU A 35 3.02 14.04 -2.99
N VAL A 36 4.23 14.60 -2.87
CA VAL A 36 4.86 15.39 -3.94
C VAL A 36 5.09 14.53 -5.19
N ILE A 37 5.64 13.32 -5.03
CA ILE A 37 5.85 12.38 -6.16
C ILE A 37 4.51 12.04 -6.83
N LEU A 38 3.48 11.69 -6.05
CA LEU A 38 2.15 11.38 -6.58
C LEU A 38 1.56 12.57 -7.33
N PHE A 39 1.71 13.79 -6.83
CA PHE A 39 1.30 15.01 -7.52
C PHE A 39 2.02 15.18 -8.86
N LEU A 40 3.35 15.03 -8.89
CA LEU A 40 4.15 15.21 -10.10
C LEU A 40 3.82 14.15 -11.15
N VAL A 41 3.70 12.88 -10.75
CA VAL A 41 3.30 11.77 -11.61
C VAL A 41 1.90 12.01 -12.16
N ARG A 42 0.93 12.36 -11.30
CA ARG A 42 -0.44 12.69 -11.72
C ARG A 42 -0.44 13.78 -12.78
N TYR A 43 0.19 14.92 -12.49
CA TYR A 43 0.04 16.13 -13.29
C TYR A 43 0.85 16.07 -14.59
N TYR A 44 2.14 15.80 -14.50
CA TYR A 44 3.05 15.88 -15.65
C TYR A 44 3.12 14.59 -16.45
N VAL A 45 3.01 13.43 -15.79
CA VAL A 45 3.15 12.14 -16.49
C VAL A 45 1.80 11.64 -16.97
N LEU A 46 0.80 11.54 -16.09
CA LEU A 46 -0.48 10.91 -16.43
C LEU A 46 -1.44 11.86 -17.15
N GLU A 47 -1.79 12.98 -16.53
CA GLU A 47 -2.77 13.96 -17.04
C GLU A 47 -2.31 14.62 -18.34
N ALA A 48 -1.05 15.07 -18.37
CA ALA A 48 -0.50 15.82 -19.50
C ALA A 48 -0.08 14.92 -20.67
N PHE A 49 0.34 13.67 -20.41
CA PHE A 49 0.99 12.85 -21.43
C PHE A 49 0.40 11.44 -21.58
N LEU A 50 0.62 10.55 -20.61
CA LEU A 50 0.47 9.11 -20.77
C LEU A 50 -0.99 8.68 -20.99
N ILE A 51 -1.93 9.14 -20.14
CA ILE A 51 -3.32 8.68 -20.20
C ILE A 51 -4.01 9.15 -21.48
N ARG A 52 -3.74 10.39 -21.91
CA ARG A 52 -4.26 10.92 -23.18
C ARG A 52 -3.76 10.11 -24.37
N ARG A 53 -2.49 9.68 -24.35
CA ARG A 53 -1.88 8.91 -25.43
C ARG A 53 -2.33 7.45 -25.47
N LEU A 54 -2.47 6.81 -24.31
CA LEU A 54 -2.85 5.40 -24.23
C LEU A 54 -4.34 5.17 -24.51
N TYR A 55 -5.20 6.06 -24.03
CA TYR A 55 -6.66 5.86 -24.08
C TYR A 55 -7.38 6.77 -25.07
N GLY A 56 -6.75 7.85 -25.53
CA GLY A 56 -7.31 8.74 -26.55
C GLY A 56 -8.74 9.19 -26.23
N SER A 57 -9.66 8.96 -27.18
CA SER A 57 -11.07 9.35 -27.08
C SER A 57 -11.81 8.69 -25.92
N THR A 58 -11.43 7.47 -25.53
CA THR A 58 -11.99 6.79 -24.35
C THR A 58 -11.81 7.61 -23.08
N TYR A 59 -10.70 8.33 -22.97
CA TYR A 59 -10.44 9.22 -21.83
C TYR A 59 -10.99 10.63 -22.06
N THR A 60 -10.75 11.23 -23.23
CA THR A 60 -11.15 12.64 -23.47
C THR A 60 -12.66 12.85 -23.51
N ASN A 61 -13.43 11.81 -23.83
CA ASN A 61 -14.90 11.87 -23.85
C ASN A 61 -15.54 11.68 -22.46
N LEU A 62 -14.75 11.34 -21.43
CA LEU A 62 -15.26 11.26 -20.06
C LEU A 62 -15.54 12.65 -19.50
N SER A 63 -16.53 12.74 -18.62
CA SER A 63 -16.74 13.96 -17.81
C SER A 63 -15.51 14.25 -16.93
N ALA A 64 -15.30 15.51 -16.55
CA ALA A 64 -14.17 15.91 -15.70
C ALA A 64 -14.07 15.08 -14.39
N VAL A 65 -15.23 14.72 -13.81
CA VAL A 65 -15.31 13.85 -12.63
C VAL A 65 -14.76 12.45 -12.94
N ASN A 66 -15.19 11.86 -14.06
CA ASN A 66 -14.76 10.53 -14.47
C ASN A 66 -13.30 10.51 -14.96
N GLN A 67 -12.81 11.59 -15.56
CA GLN A 67 -11.40 11.75 -15.93
C GLN A 67 -10.51 11.70 -14.70
N ARG A 68 -10.80 12.51 -13.67
CA ARG A 68 -10.04 12.48 -12.40
C ARG A 68 -10.09 11.10 -11.75
N GLY A 69 -11.27 10.49 -11.67
CA GLY A 69 -11.41 9.13 -11.16
C GLY A 69 -10.57 8.12 -11.97
N PHE A 70 -10.49 8.27 -13.30
CA PHE A 70 -9.74 7.37 -14.17
C PHE A 70 -8.24 7.46 -13.93
N ILE A 71 -7.71 8.68 -13.82
CA ILE A 71 -6.31 8.91 -13.48
C ILE A 71 -6.00 8.35 -12.08
N ASN A 72 -6.88 8.60 -11.12
CA ASN A 72 -6.71 8.09 -9.76
C ASN A 72 -6.61 6.56 -9.73
N HIS A 73 -7.43 5.83 -10.49
CA HIS A 73 -7.34 4.36 -10.55
C HIS A 73 -5.99 3.87 -11.08
N HIS A 74 -5.36 4.60 -12.01
CA HIS A 74 -4.02 4.27 -12.47
C HIS A 74 -2.96 4.56 -11.42
N ILE A 75 -3.05 5.72 -10.73
CA ILE A 75 -2.13 6.07 -9.65
C ILE A 75 -2.22 5.04 -8.52
N ALA A 76 -3.43 4.75 -8.05
CA ALA A 76 -3.66 3.80 -6.97
C ALA A 76 -3.20 2.40 -7.36
N GLY A 77 -3.60 1.90 -8.54
CA GLY A 77 -3.18 0.59 -9.03
C GLY A 77 -1.66 0.48 -9.23
N ALA A 78 -1.01 1.47 -9.82
CA ALA A 78 0.43 1.47 -10.03
C ALA A 78 1.22 1.56 -8.72
N THR A 79 0.75 2.38 -7.76
CA THR A 79 1.37 2.51 -6.44
C THR A 79 1.28 1.19 -5.68
N LYS A 80 0.10 0.54 -5.72
CA LYS A 80 -0.13 -0.80 -5.14
C LYS A 80 0.83 -1.85 -5.72
N ILE A 81 1.00 -1.90 -7.05
CA ILE A 81 1.99 -2.78 -7.70
C ILE A 81 3.41 -2.48 -7.23
N LEU A 82 3.78 -1.20 -7.17
CA LEU A 82 5.12 -0.79 -6.74
C LEU A 82 5.40 -1.19 -5.29
N ILE A 83 4.41 -1.02 -4.39
CA ILE A 83 4.53 -1.46 -2.99
C ILE A 83 4.77 -2.97 -2.93
N LEU A 84 3.96 -3.77 -3.62
CA LEU A 84 4.14 -5.23 -3.64
C LEU A 84 5.53 -5.62 -4.14
N PHE A 85 6.03 -4.96 -5.19
CA PHE A 85 7.35 -5.23 -5.72
C PHE A 85 8.48 -4.86 -4.74
N VAL A 86 8.44 -3.64 -4.18
CA VAL A 86 9.46 -3.13 -3.26
C VAL A 86 9.47 -3.93 -1.94
N ALA A 87 8.29 -4.28 -1.42
CA ALA A 87 8.14 -4.97 -0.15
C ALA A 87 8.22 -6.50 -0.28
N ALA A 88 8.17 -7.10 -1.48
CA ALA A 88 8.16 -8.56 -1.65
C ALA A 88 9.36 -9.24 -0.97
N TYR A 89 10.57 -8.75 -1.22
CA TYR A 89 11.78 -9.33 -0.63
C TYR A 89 11.82 -9.23 0.91
N PRO A 90 11.64 -8.04 1.53
CA PRO A 90 11.65 -7.94 2.99
C PRO A 90 10.47 -8.71 3.61
N PHE A 91 9.31 -8.74 2.95
CA PHE A 91 8.16 -9.55 3.38
C PHE A 91 8.53 -11.03 3.50
N VAL A 92 9.08 -11.62 2.45
CA VAL A 92 9.48 -13.04 2.49
C VAL A 92 10.56 -13.28 3.56
N LYS A 93 11.54 -12.38 3.69
CA LYS A 93 12.68 -12.58 4.60
C LYS A 93 12.31 -12.41 6.08
N VAL A 94 11.44 -11.46 6.40
CA VAL A 94 11.08 -11.11 7.79
C VAL A 94 9.85 -11.87 8.27
N ILE A 95 8.84 -12.05 7.43
CA ILE A 95 7.56 -12.66 7.84
C ILE A 95 7.61 -14.19 7.75
N ILE A 96 8.22 -14.71 6.68
CA ILE A 96 8.28 -16.16 6.40
C ILE A 96 9.65 -16.74 6.79
N GLY A 97 10.70 -15.94 6.63
CA GLY A 97 12.09 -16.34 6.89
C GLY A 97 12.56 -16.03 8.31
N ASN A 98 13.87 -16.13 8.49
CA ASN A 98 14.55 -15.94 9.79
C ASN A 98 15.25 -14.58 9.91
N SER A 99 14.81 -13.55 9.17
CA SER A 99 15.39 -12.21 9.23
C SER A 99 14.59 -11.30 10.16
N SER A 100 15.22 -10.27 10.71
CA SER A 100 14.55 -9.22 11.49
C SER A 100 14.41 -7.93 10.68
N PHE A 101 13.64 -6.97 11.20
CA PHE A 101 13.55 -5.62 10.64
C PHE A 101 14.92 -4.92 10.49
N HIS A 102 15.87 -5.23 11.37
CA HIS A 102 17.21 -4.63 11.35
C HIS A 102 18.18 -5.30 10.36
N THR A 103 17.76 -6.40 9.72
CA THR A 103 18.63 -7.09 8.75
C THR A 103 18.89 -6.17 7.54
N PRO A 104 20.14 -6.05 7.07
CA PRO A 104 20.44 -5.28 5.86
C PRO A 104 19.66 -5.78 4.64
N TYR A 105 19.11 -4.86 3.84
CA TYR A 105 18.32 -5.17 2.65
C TYR A 105 19.09 -6.01 1.62
N HIS A 106 20.38 -5.72 1.46
CA HIS A 106 21.31 -6.60 0.78
C HIS A 106 22.64 -6.61 1.55
N LEU A 107 23.52 -7.55 1.21
CA LEU A 107 24.84 -7.64 1.84
C LEU A 107 25.61 -6.32 1.70
N GLY A 108 26.06 -5.76 2.83
CA GLY A 108 26.78 -4.47 2.88
C GLY A 108 25.90 -3.22 2.81
N SER A 109 24.57 -3.34 2.74
CA SER A 109 23.66 -2.18 2.73
C SER A 109 23.56 -1.52 4.11
N GLN A 110 23.44 -0.20 4.12
CA GLN A 110 23.01 0.56 5.31
C GLN A 110 21.49 0.62 5.46
N VAL A 111 20.75 0.30 4.38
CA VAL A 111 19.29 0.22 4.37
C VAL A 111 18.87 -1.13 4.92
N THR A 112 17.96 -1.12 5.87
CA THR A 112 17.42 -2.32 6.54
C THR A 112 16.07 -2.74 5.96
N MET A 113 15.61 -3.97 6.27
CA MET A 113 14.27 -4.42 5.88
C MET A 113 13.17 -3.52 6.46
N GLY A 114 13.35 -3.07 7.71
CA GLY A 114 12.45 -2.15 8.40
C GLY A 114 12.34 -0.81 7.68
N ASP A 115 13.44 -0.25 7.19
CA ASP A 115 13.41 1.01 6.41
C ASP A 115 12.54 0.86 5.15
N ILE A 116 12.64 -0.28 4.45
CA ILE A 116 11.83 -0.56 3.27
C ILE A 116 10.35 -0.70 3.65
N PHE A 117 10.03 -1.38 4.76
CA PHE A 117 8.64 -1.47 5.21
C PHE A 117 8.06 -0.12 5.64
N ILE A 118 8.82 0.75 6.30
CA ILE A 118 8.37 2.11 6.63
C ILE A 118 8.05 2.89 5.36
N VAL A 119 8.91 2.82 4.34
CA VAL A 119 8.65 3.48 3.06
C VAL A 119 7.39 2.90 2.40
N ALA A 120 7.26 1.57 2.33
CA ALA A 120 6.08 0.90 1.77
C ALA A 120 4.77 1.26 2.49
N ALA A 121 4.79 1.29 3.83
CA ALA A 121 3.65 1.70 4.64
C ALA A 121 3.26 3.16 4.37
N GLN A 122 4.25 4.07 4.33
CA GLN A 122 4.00 5.47 4.00
C GLN A 122 3.54 5.66 2.54
N MET A 123 3.92 4.77 1.61
CA MET A 123 3.39 4.78 0.25
C MET A 123 1.90 4.44 0.22
N LEU A 124 1.48 3.43 0.98
CA LEU A 124 0.06 3.07 1.11
C LEU A 124 -0.74 4.20 1.75
N VAL A 125 -0.27 4.74 2.87
CA VAL A 125 -0.93 5.86 3.57
C VAL A 125 -0.97 7.10 2.67
N GLY A 126 0.16 7.47 2.06
CA GLY A 126 0.25 8.63 1.18
C GLY A 126 -0.67 8.53 -0.03
N MET A 127 -0.82 7.34 -0.61
CA MET A 127 -1.78 7.09 -1.69
C MET A 127 -3.22 7.29 -1.24
N TYR A 128 -3.62 6.79 -0.05
CA TYR A 128 -4.97 7.00 0.46
C TYR A 128 -5.26 8.47 0.81
N VAL A 129 -4.29 9.19 1.40
CA VAL A 129 -4.40 10.63 1.63
C VAL A 129 -4.59 11.36 0.30
N PHE A 130 -3.76 11.04 -0.70
CA PHE A 130 -3.88 11.61 -2.03
C PHE A 130 -5.25 11.33 -2.65
N GLU A 131 -5.75 10.10 -2.55
CA GLU A 131 -7.04 9.70 -3.10
C GLU A 131 -8.20 10.47 -2.46
N LEU A 132 -8.20 10.62 -1.13
CA LEU A 132 -9.20 11.40 -0.39
C LEU A 132 -9.23 12.87 -0.82
N LEU A 133 -8.07 13.46 -1.11
CA LEU A 133 -7.97 14.87 -1.52
C LEU A 133 -8.26 15.08 -3.02
N TYR A 134 -7.92 14.12 -3.87
CA TYR A 134 -7.99 14.27 -5.32
C TYR A 134 -9.35 13.85 -5.92
N ARG A 135 -9.99 12.81 -5.36
CA ARG A 135 -11.28 12.32 -5.86
C ARG A 135 -12.41 13.28 -5.53
N ILE A 136 -13.24 13.57 -6.53
CA ILE A 136 -14.44 14.42 -6.35
C ILE A 136 -15.58 13.64 -5.68
N LYS A 137 -15.67 12.33 -5.92
CA LYS A 137 -16.70 11.45 -5.34
C LYS A 137 -16.05 10.17 -4.82
N LEU A 138 -16.30 9.89 -3.55
CA LEU A 138 -15.98 8.65 -2.86
C LEU A 138 -17.23 8.20 -2.10
N SER A 139 -17.44 6.90 -2.00
CA SER A 139 -18.51 6.37 -1.15
C SER A 139 -18.11 6.55 0.33
N PRO A 140 -19.08 6.69 1.26
CA PRO A 140 -18.77 6.76 2.68
C PRO A 140 -17.97 5.55 3.18
N VAL A 141 -18.24 4.35 2.65
CA VAL A 141 -17.50 3.13 2.98
C VAL A 141 -16.03 3.25 2.55
N ALA A 142 -15.76 3.74 1.34
CA ALA A 142 -14.38 3.95 0.88
C ALA A 142 -13.67 5.04 1.70
N VAL A 143 -14.37 6.12 2.09
CA VAL A 143 -13.79 7.14 2.96
C VAL A 143 -13.41 6.55 4.32
N LEU A 144 -14.31 5.80 4.96
CA LEU A 144 -14.04 5.16 6.25
C LEU A 144 -12.90 4.15 6.16
N HIS A 145 -12.86 3.36 5.09
CA HIS A 145 -11.78 2.43 4.83
C HIS A 145 -10.43 3.17 4.70
N HIS A 146 -10.34 4.16 3.82
CA HIS A 146 -9.11 4.94 3.58
C HIS A 146 -8.63 5.64 4.85
N VAL A 147 -9.54 6.29 5.60
CA VAL A 147 -9.23 6.94 6.88
C VAL A 147 -8.78 5.93 7.92
N GLY A 148 -9.46 4.77 8.01
CA GLY A 148 -9.07 3.68 8.89
C GLY A 148 -7.67 3.18 8.62
N THR A 149 -7.35 2.89 7.34
CA THR A 149 -6.02 2.45 6.91
C THR A 149 -4.94 3.49 7.22
N ILE A 150 -5.23 4.78 7.02
CA ILE A 150 -4.31 5.87 7.38
C ILE A 150 -4.03 5.87 8.89
N ILE A 151 -5.08 5.81 9.72
CA ILE A 151 -4.95 5.86 11.18
C ILE A 151 -4.18 4.63 11.69
N ILE A 152 -4.56 3.43 11.26
CA ILE A 152 -3.90 2.19 11.69
C ILE A 152 -2.43 2.18 11.26
N GLY A 153 -2.13 2.53 10.01
CA GLY A 153 -0.75 2.57 9.51
C GLY A 153 0.12 3.59 10.23
N GLN A 154 -0.38 4.81 10.48
CA GLN A 154 0.38 5.81 11.25
C GLN A 154 0.52 5.41 12.73
N THR A 155 -0.50 4.78 13.32
CA THR A 155 -0.47 4.33 14.72
C THR A 155 0.55 3.21 14.90
N ALA A 156 0.58 2.21 14.01
CA ALA A 156 1.55 1.12 14.05
C ALA A 156 3.00 1.65 14.00
N ILE A 157 3.25 2.67 13.17
CA ILE A 157 4.57 3.32 13.14
C ILE A 157 4.84 4.09 14.44
N ALA A 158 3.87 4.85 14.95
CA ALA A 158 4.06 5.64 16.18
C ALA A 158 4.38 4.75 17.39
N ILE A 159 3.64 3.65 17.56
CA ILE A 159 3.86 2.66 18.63
C ILE A 159 5.25 2.04 18.51
N SER A 160 5.71 1.76 17.28
CA SER A 160 7.06 1.21 17.05
C SER A 160 8.22 2.11 17.47
N LEU A 161 7.98 3.38 17.79
CA LEU A 161 8.99 4.32 18.28
C LEU A 161 9.22 4.24 19.79
N GLU A 162 8.32 3.61 20.56
CA GLU A 162 8.42 3.48 22.02
C GLU A 162 8.53 2.01 22.47
N PRO A 163 9.51 1.22 21.99
CA PRO A 163 9.52 -0.23 22.18
C PRO A 163 9.71 -0.66 23.66
N LEU A 164 10.27 0.20 24.51
CA LEU A 164 10.35 -0.05 25.96
C LEU A 164 8.99 0.03 26.66
N ARG A 165 8.08 0.83 26.13
CA ARG A 165 6.72 0.98 26.62
C ARG A 165 5.79 -0.03 25.98
N GLU A 166 6.02 -0.33 24.70
CA GLU A 166 5.18 -1.16 23.85
C GLU A 166 6.00 -2.37 23.34
N PRO A 167 6.18 -3.41 24.19
CA PRO A 167 7.12 -4.51 23.93
C PRO A 167 6.74 -5.42 22.75
N ASP A 168 5.49 -5.34 22.28
CA ASP A 168 4.97 -6.14 21.16
C ASP A 168 4.82 -5.31 19.86
N ALA A 169 5.37 -4.10 19.81
CA ALA A 169 5.22 -3.18 18.68
C ALA A 169 5.74 -3.75 17.35
N ASP A 170 6.74 -4.64 17.38
CA ASP A 170 7.28 -5.33 16.22
C ASP A 170 6.29 -6.35 15.63
N ILE A 171 5.59 -7.09 16.49
CA ILE A 171 4.53 -8.03 16.11
C ILE A 171 3.33 -7.25 15.56
N GLU A 172 2.92 -6.16 16.22
CA GLU A 172 1.81 -5.33 15.73
C GLU A 172 2.08 -4.75 14.35
N PHE A 173 3.29 -4.23 14.13
CA PHE A 173 3.69 -3.69 12.82
C PHE A 173 3.75 -4.79 11.75
N MET A 174 4.20 -5.99 12.11
CA MET A 174 4.18 -7.17 11.25
C MET A 174 2.75 -7.60 10.88
N LEU A 175 1.83 -7.65 11.84
CA LEU A 175 0.42 -7.94 11.59
C LEU A 175 -0.21 -6.87 10.69
N CYS A 176 0.11 -5.60 10.92
CA CYS A 176 -0.31 -4.49 10.07
C CYS A 176 0.24 -4.64 8.64
N THR A 177 1.46 -5.14 8.48
CA THR A 177 2.08 -5.38 7.16
C THR A 177 1.37 -6.53 6.42
N ILE A 178 1.06 -7.63 7.11
CA ILE A 178 0.30 -8.76 6.54
C ILE A 178 -1.09 -8.29 6.10
N TRP A 179 -1.77 -7.53 6.95
CA TRP A 179 -3.06 -6.95 6.62
C TRP A 179 -2.96 -5.97 5.44
N GLY A 180 -1.90 -5.16 5.37
CA GLY A 180 -1.65 -4.26 4.24
C GLY A 180 -1.44 -4.98 2.91
N VAL A 181 -0.85 -6.19 2.90
CA VAL A 181 -0.76 -7.01 1.67
C VAL A 181 -2.15 -7.43 1.21
N PHE A 182 -3.00 -7.88 2.14
CA PHE A 182 -4.38 -8.25 1.84
C PHE A 182 -5.19 -7.06 1.30
N ASP A 183 -5.08 -5.91 1.96
CA ASP A 183 -5.68 -4.64 1.54
C ASP A 183 -5.31 -4.28 0.10
N ILE A 184 -4.00 -4.28 -0.20
CA ILE A 184 -3.49 -3.97 -1.53
C ILE A 184 -4.06 -4.92 -2.59
N ILE A 185 -4.09 -6.22 -2.32
CA ILE A 185 -4.56 -7.23 -3.28
C ILE A 185 -6.06 -7.09 -3.51
N SER A 186 -6.86 -7.04 -2.45
CA SER A 186 -8.33 -6.94 -2.54
C SER A 186 -8.74 -5.66 -3.28
N GLU A 187 -8.26 -4.49 -2.84
CA GLU A 187 -8.59 -3.21 -3.46
C GLU A 187 -8.02 -3.01 -4.88
N PHE A 188 -7.01 -3.77 -5.28
CA PHE A 188 -6.47 -3.68 -6.64
C PHE A 188 -7.48 -4.11 -7.70
N PHE A 189 -8.29 -5.14 -7.43
CA PHE A 189 -9.25 -5.66 -8.40
C PHE A 189 -10.35 -4.65 -8.78
N PRO A 190 -11.00 -3.94 -7.83
CA PRO A 190 -11.94 -2.87 -8.15
C PRO A 190 -11.35 -1.78 -9.05
N HIS A 191 -10.09 -1.39 -8.85
CA HIS A 191 -9.43 -0.41 -9.73
C HIS A 191 -9.32 -0.91 -11.16
N VAL A 192 -8.85 -2.15 -11.35
CA VAL A 192 -8.77 -2.79 -12.67
C VAL A 192 -10.16 -2.90 -13.30
N ALA A 193 -11.17 -3.33 -12.53
CA ALA A 193 -12.53 -3.49 -13.01
C ALA A 193 -13.12 -2.17 -13.54
N ILE A 194 -12.92 -1.05 -12.81
CA ILE A 194 -13.42 0.26 -13.23
C ILE A 194 -12.69 0.77 -14.49
N VAL A 195 -11.38 0.54 -14.60
CA VAL A 195 -10.62 0.88 -15.81
C VAL A 195 -11.17 0.09 -17.01
N LEU A 196 -11.31 -1.23 -16.88
CA LEU A 196 -11.84 -2.10 -17.94
C LEU A 196 -13.29 -1.77 -18.31
N TYR A 197 -14.12 -1.41 -17.33
CA TYR A 197 -15.49 -0.93 -17.55
C TYR A 197 -15.55 0.28 -18.47
N ARG A 198 -14.62 1.23 -18.31
CA ARG A 198 -14.55 2.44 -19.14
C ARG A 198 -13.94 2.19 -20.51
N VAL A 199 -13.00 1.24 -20.61
CA VAL A 199 -12.34 0.89 -21.88
C VAL A 199 -13.24 0.03 -22.77
N TYR A 200 -14.04 -0.87 -22.19
CA TYR A 200 -14.85 -1.84 -22.93
C TYR A 200 -16.36 -1.79 -22.59
N PRO A 201 -17.03 -0.62 -22.68
CA PRO A 201 -18.38 -0.43 -22.16
C PRO A 201 -19.44 -1.33 -22.82
N GLN A 202 -19.22 -1.76 -24.07
CA GLN A 202 -20.14 -2.60 -24.83
C GLN A 202 -19.94 -4.12 -24.61
N ARG A 203 -18.89 -4.53 -23.87
CA ARG A 203 -18.57 -5.95 -23.66
C ARG A 203 -19.18 -6.48 -22.36
N HIS A 204 -20.51 -6.45 -22.25
CA HIS A 204 -21.22 -6.77 -21.00
C HIS A 204 -20.89 -8.14 -20.39
N ARG A 205 -20.75 -9.20 -21.22
CA ARG A 205 -20.37 -10.55 -20.74
C ARG A 205 -18.97 -10.59 -20.13
N PHE A 206 -18.03 -9.87 -20.74
CA PHE A 206 -16.66 -9.74 -20.22
C PHE A 206 -16.67 -8.96 -18.90
N LEU A 207 -17.35 -7.82 -18.86
CA LEU A 207 -17.44 -6.97 -17.67
C LEU A 207 -18.11 -7.69 -16.50
N SER A 208 -19.19 -8.44 -16.74
CA SER A 208 -19.84 -9.26 -15.71
C SER A 208 -18.87 -10.27 -15.07
N ARG A 209 -18.00 -10.91 -15.86
CA ARG A 209 -16.96 -11.80 -15.33
C ARG A 209 -15.91 -11.05 -14.53
N VAL A 210 -15.46 -9.89 -15.00
CA VAL A 210 -14.49 -9.05 -14.29
C VAL A 210 -15.03 -8.60 -12.93
N PHE A 211 -16.28 -8.13 -12.87
CA PHE A 211 -16.91 -7.74 -11.60
C PHE A 211 -17.14 -8.94 -10.67
N LEU A 212 -17.50 -10.10 -11.22
CA LEU A 212 -17.61 -11.33 -10.43
C LEU A 212 -16.26 -11.71 -9.81
N LEU A 213 -15.18 -11.69 -10.59
CA LEU A 213 -13.83 -11.97 -10.07
C LEU A 213 -13.40 -10.95 -9.01
N SER A 214 -13.66 -9.66 -9.22
CA SER A 214 -13.38 -8.62 -8.23
C SER A 214 -14.12 -8.89 -6.91
N SER A 215 -15.41 -9.22 -6.97
CA SER A 215 -16.21 -9.49 -5.76
C SER A 215 -15.88 -10.81 -5.06
N LEU A 216 -15.28 -11.77 -5.77
CA LEU A 216 -14.74 -12.99 -5.16
C LEU A 216 -13.40 -12.72 -4.48
N ALA A 217 -12.55 -11.86 -5.05
CA ALA A 217 -11.29 -11.45 -4.45
C ALA A 217 -11.51 -10.70 -3.12
N ASP A 218 -12.58 -9.90 -3.02
CA ASP A 218 -12.97 -9.18 -1.79
C ASP A 218 -13.52 -10.10 -0.68
N ARG A 219 -13.70 -11.42 -0.94
CA ARG A 219 -14.26 -12.39 0.02
C ARG A 219 -13.24 -13.36 0.61
N ILE A 220 -12.00 -13.32 0.14
CA ILE A 220 -10.87 -14.10 0.68
C ILE A 220 -10.33 -13.37 1.90
#